data_AF-A0A1W1HED4-F1
#
_entry.id   AF-A0A1W1HED4-F1
#
_cell.length_a   1.000
_cell.length_b   1.000
_cell.length_c   1.000
_cell.angle_alpha   90.00
_cell.angle_beta   90.00
_cell.angle_gamma   90.00
#
_symmetry.space_group_name_H-M   'P 1'
#
loop_
_entity.id
_entity.type
_entity.pdbx_description
1 polymer ?
#
loop_
_entity_poly.entity_id
_entity_poly.type
_entity_poly.pdbx_seq_one_letter_code
_entity_poly.pdbx_strand_id
1 'polypeptide(L)'
;MKNKENEKMFFTITSISKEDIIHAFNEDEHVKKIVEAMDDSDMETLASKMADDYCEQLFWSSLKIIFELHFMETTPELQKGN
;
A
#
# COMPACT_ATOMS: atom_id res chain seq x y z
N MET A 1 9.98 25.94 25.93
CA MET A 1 9.06 24.82 25.63
C MET A 1 9.21 24.50 24.16
N LYS A 2 9.61 23.28 23.78
CA LYS A 2 9.59 22.85 22.37
C LYS A 2 8.13 22.55 22.03
N ASN A 3 7.53 23.32 21.12
CA ASN A 3 6.27 22.96 20.50
C ASN A 3 6.49 21.62 19.78
N LYS A 4 5.96 20.53 20.33
CA LYS A 4 5.76 19.29 19.58
C LYS A 4 4.58 19.56 18.64
N GLU A 5 4.84 20.23 17.53
CA GLU A 5 3.90 20.32 16.43
C GLU A 5 3.66 18.90 15.90
N ASN A 6 2.39 18.56 15.72
CA ASN A 6 1.87 17.26 15.28
C ASN A 6 2.74 16.58 14.21
N GLU A 7 3.57 15.60 14.60
CA GLU A 7 4.10 14.64 13.63
C GLU A 7 2.92 13.89 13.02
N LYS A 8 2.80 13.94 11.69
CA LYS A 8 1.84 13.10 10.98
C LYS A 8 2.17 11.64 11.30
N MET A 9 1.23 10.94 11.91
CA MET A 9 1.34 9.51 12.13
C MET A 9 0.95 8.81 10.83
N PHE A 10 1.92 8.17 10.18
CA PHE A 10 1.69 7.35 8.99
C PHE A 10 1.50 5.89 9.41
N PHE A 11 0.59 5.21 8.74
CA PHE A 11 0.34 3.78 8.93
C PHE A 11 0.69 3.05 7.63
N THR A 12 1.64 2.14 7.69
CA THR A 12 2.06 1.34 6.53
C THR A 12 0.96 0.33 6.19
N ILE A 13 0.56 0.29 4.91
CA ILE A 13 -0.49 -0.62 4.42
C ILE A 13 0.10 -1.79 3.64
N THR A 14 1.24 -1.61 2.96
CA THR A 14 1.89 -2.67 2.20
C THR A 14 3.40 -2.50 2.13
N SER A 15 4.10 -3.61 1.89
CA SER A 15 5.52 -3.72 1.60
C SER A 15 5.74 -4.94 0.70
N ILE A 16 6.79 -4.94 -0.11
CA ILE A 16 7.14 -6.09 -0.95
C ILE A 16 8.47 -6.69 -0.51
N SER A 17 8.57 -8.00 -0.60
CA SER A 17 9.77 -8.79 -0.33
C SER A 17 10.12 -9.68 -1.51
N LYS A 18 11.31 -10.30 -1.48
CA LYS A 18 11.71 -11.31 -2.47
C LYS A 18 10.82 -12.55 -2.40
N GLU A 19 10.40 -12.94 -1.20
CA GLU A 19 9.48 -14.05 -0.98
C GLU A 19 8.12 -13.82 -1.65
N ASP A 20 7.60 -12.59 -1.62
CA ASP A 20 6.33 -12.26 -2.28
C ASP A 20 6.40 -12.47 -3.80
N ILE A 21 7.54 -12.17 -4.43
CA ILE A 21 7.76 -12.41 -5.86
C ILE A 21 7.75 -13.92 -6.12
N ILE A 22 8.52 -14.69 -5.36
CA ILE A 22 8.58 -16.16 -5.52
C ILE A 22 7.19 -16.78 -5.35
N HIS A 23 6.43 -16.30 -4.35
CA HIS A 23 5.07 -16.77 -4.10
C HIS A 23 4.11 -16.41 -5.24
N ALA A 24 4.17 -15.18 -5.77
CA ALA A 24 3.33 -14.72 -6.88
C ALA A 24 3.53 -15.54 -8.16
N PHE A 25 4.72 -16.11 -8.34
CA PHE A 25 5.07 -16.99 -9.46
C PHE A 25 4.99 -18.48 -9.10
N ASN A 26 4.28 -18.86 -8.04
CA ASN A 26 4.06 -20.25 -7.62
C ASN A 26 5.35 -21.06 -7.43
N GLU A 27 6.36 -20.48 -6.78
CA GLU A 27 7.63 -21.17 -6.48
C GLU A 27 8.44 -21.59 -7.72
N ASP A 28 8.26 -20.91 -8.85
CA ASP A 28 8.99 -21.20 -10.09
C ASP A 28 10.52 -21.09 -9.91
N GLU A 29 11.23 -22.18 -10.23
CA GLU A 29 12.69 -22.30 -10.04
C GLU A 29 13.51 -21.36 -10.93
N HIS A 30 12.99 -20.93 -12.08
CA HIS A 30 13.64 -19.90 -12.88
C HIS A 30 13.50 -18.53 -12.24
N VAL A 31 12.31 -18.20 -11.72
CA VAL A 31 12.06 -16.95 -11.00
C VAL A 31 12.92 -16.86 -9.74
N LYS A 32 13.04 -17.95 -8.96
CA LYS A 32 13.92 -17.99 -7.77
C LYS A 32 15.34 -17.56 -8.09
N LYS A 33 15.93 -18.10 -9.17
CA LYS A 33 17.30 -17.73 -9.60
C LYS A 33 17.43 -16.26 -9.99
N ILE A 34 16.39 -15.68 -10.60
CA ILE A 34 16.38 -14.25 -10.94
C ILE A 34 16.31 -13.43 -9.64
N VAL A 35 15.39 -13.77 -8.74
CA VAL A 35 15.16 -13.08 -7.46
C VAL A 35 16.40 -13.17 -6.53
N GLU A 36 17.08 -14.31 -6.51
CA GLU A 36 18.35 -14.49 -5.81
C GLU A 36 19.43 -13.53 -6.31
N ALA A 37 19.44 -13.23 -7.62
CA ALA A 37 20.40 -12.33 -8.24
C ALA A 37 20.04 -10.84 -8.13
N MET A 38 18.80 -10.49 -7.78
CA MET A 38 18.37 -9.09 -7.60
C MET A 38 19.11 -8.43 -6.43
N ASP A 39 19.45 -7.16 -6.58
CA ASP A 39 19.98 -6.34 -5.48
C ASP A 39 18.90 -5.42 -4.87
N ASP A 40 19.30 -4.60 -3.91
CA ASP A 40 18.40 -3.65 -3.25
C ASP A 40 17.87 -2.59 -4.24
N SER A 41 18.67 -2.18 -5.23
CA SER A 41 18.24 -1.21 -6.25
C SER A 41 17.16 -1.80 -7.18
N ASP A 42 17.26 -3.08 -7.51
CA ASP A 42 16.22 -3.79 -8.25
C ASP A 42 14.92 -3.85 -7.46
N MET A 43 15.00 -4.17 -6.16
CA MET A 43 13.85 -4.22 -5.26
C MET A 43 13.23 -2.84 -5.03
N GLU A 44 14.03 -1.79 -4.88
CA GLU A 44 13.55 -0.39 -4.80
C GLU A 44 12.83 0.03 -6.09
N THR A 45 13.35 -0.35 -7.25
CA THR A 45 12.72 -0.06 -8.54
C THR A 45 11.37 -0.77 -8.66
N LEU A 46 11.30 -2.05 -8.27
CA LEU A 46 10.06 -2.81 -8.26
C LEU A 46 9.04 -2.21 -7.27
N ALA A 47 9.49 -1.86 -6.06
CA ALA A 47 8.64 -1.27 -5.02
C ALA A 47 8.04 0.07 -5.49
N SER A 48 8.84 0.90 -6.15
CA SER A 48 8.39 2.17 -6.74
C SER A 48 7.31 1.93 -7.80
N LYS A 49 7.52 1.01 -8.74
CA LYS A 49 6.54 0.66 -9.78
C LYS A 49 5.25 0.07 -9.19
N MET A 50 5.36 -0.79 -8.20
CA MET A 50 4.21 -1.36 -7.49
C MET A 50 3.43 -0.30 -6.71
N ALA A 51 4.11 0.68 -6.12
CA ALA A 51 3.47 1.77 -5.40
C ALA A 51 2.64 2.65 -6.34
N ASP A 52 3.19 3.01 -7.50
CA ASP A 52 2.47 3.77 -8.52
C ASP A 52 1.22 3.01 -8.99
N ASP A 53 1.38 1.74 -9.36
CA ASP A 53 0.27 0.92 -9.87
C ASP A 53 -0.82 0.68 -8.81
N TYR A 54 -0.42 0.34 -7.57
CA TYR A 54 -1.35 0.18 -6.45
C TYR A 54 -2.12 1.47 -6.15
N CYS A 55 -1.46 2.62 -6.20
CA CYS A 55 -2.09 3.90 -5.96
C CYS A 55 -3.14 4.22 -7.02
N GLU A 56 -2.78 4.11 -8.30
CA GLU A 56 -3.66 4.45 -9.41
C GLU A 56 -4.83 3.48 -9.58
N GLN A 57 -4.60 2.17 -9.38
CA GLN A 57 -5.65 1.18 -9.61
C GLN A 57 -6.59 0.99 -8.42
N LEU A 58 -6.10 1.08 -7.18
CA LEU A 58 -6.84 0.53 -6.04
C LEU A 58 -6.85 1.40 -4.79
N PHE A 59 -5.75 2.07 -4.45
CA PHE A 59 -5.62 2.73 -3.15
C PHE A 59 -6.69 3.80 -2.93
N TRP A 60 -6.80 4.77 -3.85
CA TRP A 60 -7.67 5.93 -3.65
C TRP A 60 -9.14 5.57 -3.64
N SER A 61 -9.56 4.67 -4.54
CA SER A 61 -10.93 4.19 -4.62
C SER A 61 -11.30 3.36 -3.39
N SER A 62 -10.41 2.44 -2.96
CA SER A 62 -10.64 1.61 -1.78
C SER A 62 -10.64 2.42 -0.50
N LEU A 63 -9.74 3.40 -0.35
CA LEU A 63 -9.72 4.28 0.81
C LEU A 63 -11.07 4.97 0.99
N LYS A 64 -11.60 5.56 -0.08
CA LYS A 64 -12.90 6.23 -0.04
C LYS A 64 -14.03 5.26 0.33
N ILE A 65 -14.11 4.12 -0.35
CA ILE A 65 -15.18 3.13 -0.14
C ILE A 65 -15.14 2.56 1.28
N ILE A 66 -13.97 2.09 1.73
CA ILE A 66 -13.79 1.51 3.07
C ILE A 66 -14.08 2.57 4.14
N PHE A 67 -13.63 3.81 3.93
CA PHE A 67 -13.92 4.88 4.89
C PHE A 67 -15.41 5.19 4.98
N GLU A 68 -16.09 5.32 3.83
CA GLU A 68 -17.54 5.55 3.76
C GLU A 68 -18.32 4.45 4.48
N LEU A 69 -18.02 3.18 4.16
CA LEU A 69 -18.69 2.00 4.72
C LEU A 69 -18.49 1.84 6.23
N HIS A 70 -17.32 2.18 6.76
CA HIS A 70 -17.00 1.91 8.17
C HIS A 70 -17.16 3.12 9.09
N PHE A 71 -17.09 4.34 8.55
CA PHE A 71 -17.03 5.55 9.38
C PHE A 71 -18.05 6.64 8.98
N MET A 72 -18.52 6.71 7.74
CA MET A 72 -19.49 7.74 7.35
C MET A 72 -20.95 7.30 7.54
N GLU A 73 -21.32 6.06 7.20
CA GLU A 73 -22.72 5.59 7.31
C GLU A 73 -23.21 5.34 8.75
N THR A 74 -22.31 5.37 9.73
CA THR A 74 -22.66 5.28 11.17
C THR A 74 -22.84 6.63 11.85
N THR A 75 -22.78 7.75 11.11
CA THR A 75 -22.93 9.11 11.67
C THR A 75 -24.25 9.75 11.20
N PRO A 76 -25.31 9.82 12.05
CA PRO A 76 -26.60 10.42 11.69
C PRO A 76 -26.54 11.90 11.28
N GLU A 77 -25.40 12.57 11.51
CA GLU A 77 -25.25 14.02 11.42
C GLU A 77 -24.90 14.53 10.01
N LEU A 78 -24.55 13.64 9.07
CA LEU A 78 -24.17 14.02 7.69
C LEU A 78 -25.33 13.94 6.67
N GLN A 79 -26.54 13.55 7.08
CA GLN A 79 -27.73 13.53 6.20
C GLN A 79 -28.39 14.90 5.97
N LYS A 80 -27.79 16.01 6.45
CA LYS A 80 -28.24 17.37 6.15
C LYS A 80 -27.17 18.12 5.38
N GLY A 81 -27.28 18.08 4.06
CA GLY A 81 -26.38 18.83 3.18
C GLY A 81 -26.88 18.91 1.74
N ASN A 82 -27.92 19.75 1.54
CA ASN A 82 -28.54 20.25 0.31
C ASN A 82 -29.36 19.29 -0.56
#